data_AF-A0AA40C568-F1
#
_entry.id   AF-A0AA40C568-F1
#
_cell.length_a   1.000
_cell.length_b   1.000
_cell.length_c   1.000
_cell.angle_alpha   90.00
_cell.angle_beta   90.00
_cell.angle_gamma   90.00
#
_symmetry.space_group_name_H-M   'P 1'
#
loop_
_entity.id
_entity.type
_entity.pdbx_description
1 polymer ?
#
loop_
_entity_poly.entity_id
_entity_poly.type
_entity_poly.pdbx_seq_one_letter_code
_entity_poly.pdbx_strand_id
1 'polypeptide(L)'
;MLRFACSQLVVDRVDPIVNPGQRFTPHLHQIVGGDSFNLTMEPVVYDPAERSKCTSCSFVQDLSNYWTAVMFFKHKNGSYMRVPQTGNGGPQGKLINDGGLDIYYMKSGQVTSFKPGFRMIAGNAANTEDSKVSKANICHRCWNRPDENTFVGGAPCTGSDTVGIPASKDCQMIRQTIIFPHCWDGKNLDSPDHKSHMAYGQGSGATGGGACPSSHPVKTPQVMYELMWDARKIDRSWWPDSGNPYAYSMNIGGAAAHGDYLFGWKGNSLQLAMDKNCNLNRDCPAAGLTFQAPEKYNACKIKQQAPEEVNGWLKAMPMGEMAIKA
;
A
#
# COMPACT_ATOMS: atom_id res chain seq x y z
N MET A 1 12.88 -9.33 8.46
CA MET A 1 11.81 -8.52 7.84
C MET A 1 12.11 -7.06 8.13
N LEU A 2 12.28 -6.26 7.08
CA LEU A 2 12.17 -4.82 7.20
C LEU A 2 10.71 -4.47 7.45
N ARG A 3 10.47 -3.55 8.37
CA ARG A 3 9.18 -2.96 8.69
C ARG A 3 9.42 -1.48 8.95
N PHE A 4 8.76 -0.61 8.23
CA PHE A 4 8.94 0.83 8.39
C PHE A 4 7.71 1.62 7.96
N ALA A 5 7.60 2.83 8.51
CA ALA A 5 6.49 3.74 8.27
C ALA A 5 6.72 4.56 7.02
N CYS A 6 5.65 4.81 6.25
CA CYS A 6 5.62 5.81 5.20
C CYS A 6 4.37 6.69 5.34
N SER A 7 4.58 7.98 5.57
CA SER A 7 3.51 8.97 5.69
C SER A 7 2.91 9.32 4.34
N GLN A 8 1.68 9.84 4.35
CA GLN A 8 0.99 10.25 3.12
C GLN A 8 1.84 11.31 2.40
N LEU A 9 2.34 11.00 1.20
CA LEU A 9 3.03 11.98 0.35
C LEU A 9 1.99 12.91 -0.30
N VAL A 10 0.94 12.32 -0.88
CA VAL A 10 -0.20 13.01 -1.47
C VAL A 10 -1.38 12.04 -1.61
N VAL A 11 -2.62 12.57 -1.67
CA VAL A 11 -3.79 11.84 -2.15
C VAL A 11 -4.20 12.48 -3.46
N ASP A 12 -4.16 11.74 -4.56
CA ASP A 12 -4.25 12.30 -5.90
C ASP A 12 -4.88 11.30 -6.87
N ARG A 13 -5.51 11.81 -7.93
CA ARG A 13 -6.21 11.00 -8.94
C ARG A 13 -5.34 10.86 -10.17
N VAL A 14 -4.22 10.18 -9.96
CA VAL A 14 -3.16 9.93 -10.93
C VAL A 14 -2.61 8.52 -10.73
N ASP A 15 -2.13 7.92 -11.82
CA ASP A 15 -1.54 6.59 -11.81
C ASP A 15 -0.54 6.48 -12.96
N PRO A 16 0.76 6.71 -12.71
CA PRO A 16 1.77 6.69 -13.77
C PRO A 16 2.11 5.29 -14.28
N ILE A 17 1.61 4.22 -13.65
CA ILE A 17 1.77 2.86 -14.15
C ILE A 17 0.64 2.55 -15.12
N VAL A 18 -0.62 2.69 -14.69
CA VAL A 18 -1.79 2.27 -15.49
C VAL A 18 -2.23 3.35 -16.48
N ASN A 19 -2.10 4.63 -16.12
CA ASN A 19 -2.56 5.77 -16.92
C ASN A 19 -1.46 6.84 -17.06
N PRO A 20 -0.31 6.51 -17.68
CA PRO A 20 0.83 7.41 -17.77
C PRO A 20 0.47 8.73 -18.47
N GLY A 21 0.83 9.85 -17.84
CA GLY A 21 0.59 11.20 -18.35
C GLY A 21 -0.83 11.73 -18.12
N GLN A 22 -1.75 10.92 -17.58
CA GLN A 22 -3.15 11.30 -17.41
C GLN A 22 -3.40 11.91 -16.02
N ARG A 23 -4.07 13.07 -16.01
CA ARG A 23 -4.72 13.62 -14.80
C ARG A 23 -6.14 13.09 -14.71
N PHE A 24 -6.65 13.00 -13.48
CA PHE A 24 -8.02 12.55 -13.21
C PHE A 24 -8.26 11.13 -13.76
N THR A 25 -7.40 10.21 -13.35
CA THR A 25 -7.53 8.77 -13.62
C THR A 25 -8.81 8.18 -13.01
N PRO A 26 -9.21 6.95 -13.36
CA PRO A 26 -10.52 6.41 -12.98
C PRO A 26 -10.85 6.40 -11.48
N HIS A 27 -9.84 6.38 -10.59
CA HIS A 27 -10.04 6.38 -9.15
C HIS A 27 -8.89 7.04 -8.38
N LEU A 28 -9.20 7.43 -7.14
CA LEU A 28 -8.28 8.16 -6.26
C LEU A 28 -7.27 7.22 -5.58
N HIS A 29 -6.01 7.64 -5.52
CA HIS A 29 -4.93 6.94 -4.82
C HIS A 29 -4.44 7.73 -3.61
N GLN A 30 -4.03 7.00 -2.56
CA GLN A 30 -3.12 7.52 -1.55
C GLN A 30 -1.72 7.05 -1.91
N ILE A 31 -0.77 7.97 -1.96
CA ILE A 31 0.60 7.73 -2.42
C ILE A 31 1.57 8.04 -1.29
N VAL A 32 2.60 7.22 -1.14
CA VAL A 32 3.73 7.41 -0.21
C VAL A 32 5.06 7.17 -0.93
N GLY A 33 6.17 7.60 -0.32
CA GLY A 33 7.52 7.38 -0.83
C GLY A 33 8.23 8.65 -1.29
N GLY A 34 9.07 8.53 -2.32
CA GLY A 34 9.88 9.64 -2.86
C GLY A 34 9.05 10.79 -3.44
N ASP A 35 9.47 12.03 -3.20
CA ASP A 35 8.80 13.26 -3.67
C ASP A 35 8.89 13.51 -5.19
N SER A 36 9.61 12.66 -5.92
CA SER A 36 9.63 12.71 -7.38
C SER A 36 8.45 11.99 -8.05
N PHE A 37 7.44 11.53 -7.30
CA PHE A 37 6.24 10.95 -7.90
C PHE A 37 5.60 11.91 -8.91
N ASN A 38 5.35 11.44 -10.13
CA ASN A 38 4.94 12.28 -11.27
C ASN A 38 3.90 11.56 -12.14
N LEU A 39 3.10 12.30 -12.92
CA LEU A 39 2.19 11.76 -13.94
C LEU A 39 2.89 10.83 -14.94
N THR A 40 4.14 11.11 -15.26
CA THR A 40 4.96 10.30 -16.18
C THR A 40 6.16 9.74 -15.46
N MET A 41 6.22 8.42 -15.32
CA MET A 41 7.37 7.71 -14.72
C MET A 41 7.80 6.57 -15.64
N GLU A 42 8.32 6.93 -16.81
CA GLU A 42 8.69 5.98 -17.86
C GLU A 42 9.64 4.89 -17.33
N PRO A 43 9.39 3.59 -17.61
CA PRO A 43 10.26 2.49 -17.23
C PRO A 43 11.72 2.74 -17.59
N VAL A 44 12.63 2.43 -16.66
CA VAL A 44 14.10 2.56 -16.78
C VAL A 44 14.61 4.01 -16.86
N VAL A 45 13.89 4.92 -17.53
CA VAL A 45 14.29 6.34 -17.71
C VAL A 45 14.00 7.19 -16.46
N TYR A 46 12.90 6.89 -15.77
CA TYR A 46 12.50 7.59 -14.56
C TYR A 46 12.86 6.77 -13.32
N ASP A 47 13.99 7.10 -12.68
CA ASP A 47 14.39 6.50 -11.41
C ASP A 47 14.04 7.42 -10.22
N PRO A 48 13.12 7.03 -9.33
CA PRO A 48 12.81 7.79 -8.13
C PRO A 48 14.02 8.00 -7.21
N ALA A 49 14.99 7.07 -7.21
CA ALA A 49 16.19 7.14 -6.36
C ALA A 49 17.12 8.31 -6.73
N GLU A 50 17.15 8.69 -8.00
CA GLU A 50 18.00 9.77 -8.52
C GLU A 50 17.28 11.12 -8.58
N ARG A 51 15.93 11.11 -8.57
CA ARG A 51 15.11 12.31 -8.76
C ARG A 51 14.52 12.87 -7.48
N SER A 52 14.29 12.04 -6.47
CA SER A 52 13.68 12.47 -5.22
C SER A 52 14.68 13.18 -4.32
N LYS A 53 14.24 14.24 -3.65
CA LYS A 53 15.02 15.01 -2.66
C LYS A 53 14.63 14.64 -1.23
N CYS A 54 13.42 14.14 -1.03
CA CYS A 54 12.97 13.54 0.21
C CYS A 54 12.14 12.28 -0.06
N THR A 55 11.89 11.52 0.99
CA THR A 55 10.92 10.42 1.00
C THR A 55 10.01 10.56 2.20
N SER A 56 8.74 10.22 2.03
CA SER A 56 7.80 10.13 3.15
C SER A 56 7.95 8.85 3.97
N CYS A 57 8.94 8.01 3.66
CA CYS A 57 9.30 6.79 4.39
C CYS A 57 10.42 7.01 5.43
N SER A 58 10.47 6.19 6.48
CA SER A 58 11.45 6.38 7.56
C SER A 58 12.89 6.00 7.18
N PHE A 59 13.12 5.17 6.16
CA PHE A 59 14.46 4.93 5.62
C PHE A 59 14.82 5.94 4.54
N VAL A 60 15.92 6.68 4.72
CA VAL A 60 16.37 7.73 3.78
C VAL A 60 16.73 7.17 2.40
N GLN A 61 17.19 5.92 2.36
CA GLN A 61 17.59 5.24 1.13
C GLN A 61 16.40 4.71 0.32
N ASP A 62 15.19 4.67 0.89
CA ASP A 62 14.00 4.22 0.17
C ASP A 62 13.24 5.40 -0.43
N LEU A 63 13.49 5.65 -1.72
CA LEU A 63 12.80 6.66 -2.52
C LEU A 63 11.79 6.01 -3.47
N SER A 64 11.48 4.73 -3.29
CA SER A 64 10.42 4.02 -4.03
C SER A 64 9.09 4.73 -3.87
N ASN A 65 8.16 4.50 -4.80
CA ASN A 65 6.78 4.94 -4.65
C ASN A 65 5.85 3.75 -4.45
N TYR A 66 4.90 3.92 -3.54
CA TYR A 66 3.92 2.91 -3.15
C TYR A 66 2.55 3.59 -3.09
N TRP A 67 1.54 3.01 -3.71
CA TRP A 67 0.18 3.55 -3.62
C TRP A 67 -0.89 2.48 -3.59
N THR A 68 -2.06 2.86 -3.06
CA THR A 68 -3.26 2.04 -3.03
C THR A 68 -4.49 2.90 -3.30
N ALA A 69 -5.60 2.28 -3.69
CA ALA A 69 -6.89 2.96 -3.71
C ALA A 69 -7.28 3.49 -2.33
N VAL A 70 -8.03 4.59 -2.34
CA VAL A 70 -8.55 5.22 -1.12
C VAL A 70 -9.86 4.57 -0.69
N MET A 71 -10.00 4.24 0.60
CA MET A 71 -11.28 3.79 1.16
C MET A 71 -12.20 4.97 1.45
N PHE A 72 -13.47 4.83 1.08
CA PHE A 72 -14.57 5.75 1.38
C PHE A 72 -15.61 5.07 2.27
N PHE A 73 -16.26 5.89 3.10
CA PHE A 73 -17.48 5.55 3.82
C PHE A 73 -18.68 6.26 3.17
N LYS A 74 -19.76 5.52 2.94
CA LYS A 74 -21.04 6.02 2.41
C LYS A 74 -22.01 6.27 3.56
N HIS A 75 -22.44 7.52 3.72
CA HIS A 75 -23.48 7.91 4.66
C HIS A 75 -24.88 7.54 4.13
N LYS A 76 -25.83 7.28 5.02
CA LYS A 76 -27.24 6.99 4.69
C LYS A 76 -27.98 8.08 3.90
N ASN A 77 -27.41 9.28 3.84
CA ASN A 77 -27.95 10.41 3.05
C ASN A 77 -27.41 10.42 1.61
N GLY A 78 -26.57 9.44 1.24
CA GLY A 78 -25.97 9.32 -0.08
C GLY A 78 -24.60 9.99 -0.23
N SER A 79 -24.15 10.79 0.74
CA SER A 79 -22.82 11.42 0.69
C SER A 79 -21.69 10.45 1.06
N TYR A 80 -20.47 10.79 0.66
CA TYR A 80 -19.27 9.97 0.84
C TYR A 80 -18.18 10.77 1.55
N MET A 81 -17.38 10.13 2.39
CA MET A 81 -16.15 10.72 2.91
C MET A 81 -15.01 9.71 2.86
N ARG A 82 -13.79 10.18 2.64
CA ARG A 82 -12.61 9.31 2.77
C ARG A 82 -12.50 8.82 4.21
N VAL A 83 -12.21 7.54 4.39
CA VAL A 83 -11.81 7.00 5.69
C VAL A 83 -10.36 7.44 5.91
N PRO A 84 -10.03 8.18 6.98
CA PRO A 84 -8.66 8.59 7.24
C PRO A 84 -7.77 7.37 7.50
N GLN A 85 -6.47 7.48 7.18
CA GLN A 85 -5.47 6.52 7.68
C GLN A 85 -4.90 7.00 9.02
N THR A 86 -4.62 6.05 9.91
CA THR A 86 -3.89 6.29 11.15
C THR A 86 -2.57 5.53 11.15
N GLY A 87 -1.63 5.97 11.97
CA GLY A 87 -0.39 5.24 12.18
C GLY A 87 -0.64 3.87 12.79
N ASN A 88 0.23 2.93 12.40
CA ASN A 88 0.14 1.55 12.81
C ASN A 88 0.99 1.29 14.08
N GLY A 89 0.55 0.33 14.89
CA GLY A 89 1.19 -0.09 16.12
C GLY A 89 1.44 -1.60 16.13
N GLY A 90 1.69 -2.18 17.29
CA GLY A 90 1.85 -3.62 17.43
C GLY A 90 2.84 -4.00 18.53
N PRO A 91 2.95 -5.30 18.85
CA PRO A 91 3.95 -5.82 19.79
C PRO A 91 5.39 -5.44 19.40
N GLN A 92 5.61 -5.16 18.10
CA GLN A 92 6.90 -4.78 17.53
C GLN A 92 7.22 -3.28 17.66
N GLY A 93 6.36 -2.50 18.33
CA GLY A 93 6.53 -1.07 18.53
C GLY A 93 5.67 -0.22 17.59
N LYS A 94 5.43 1.02 18.03
CA LYS A 94 4.60 2.01 17.33
C LYS A 94 5.38 2.67 16.19
N LEU A 95 4.78 2.72 15.01
CA LEU A 95 5.23 3.52 13.89
C LEU A 95 4.48 4.87 13.90
N ILE A 96 5.18 5.95 13.57
CA ILE A 96 4.67 7.32 13.73
C ILE A 96 4.51 7.97 12.35
N ASN A 97 3.42 7.69 11.66
CA ASN A 97 3.13 8.27 10.35
C ASN A 97 1.91 9.19 10.37
N ASP A 98 1.96 10.23 9.54
CA ASP A 98 0.85 11.13 9.25
C ASP A 98 0.09 10.60 8.02
N GLY A 99 -0.93 9.78 8.29
CA GLY A 99 -1.60 8.98 7.26
C GLY A 99 -0.65 8.01 6.57
N GLY A 100 -0.95 7.60 5.33
CA GLY A 100 -0.08 6.72 4.56
C GLY A 100 -0.22 5.25 4.96
N LEU A 101 0.90 4.53 5.00
CA LEU A 101 0.96 3.07 5.21
C LEU A 101 2.31 2.57 5.69
N ASP A 102 2.35 1.32 6.15
CA ASP A 102 3.59 0.62 6.49
C ASP A 102 4.05 -0.29 5.36
N ILE A 103 5.36 -0.28 5.13
CA ILE A 103 6.02 -1.10 4.14
C ILE A 103 6.83 -2.19 4.81
N TYR A 104 6.71 -3.39 4.24
CA TYR A 104 7.47 -4.55 4.64
C TYR A 104 8.25 -5.12 3.47
N TYR A 105 9.52 -5.43 3.70
CA TYR A 105 10.32 -6.29 2.83
C TYR A 105 10.70 -7.54 3.62
N MET A 106 10.12 -8.66 3.23
CA MET A 106 10.34 -9.95 3.85
C MET A 106 11.18 -10.84 2.95
N LYS A 107 11.96 -11.74 3.55
CA LYS A 107 12.71 -12.75 2.81
C LYS A 107 12.67 -14.08 3.53
N SER A 108 12.68 -15.14 2.73
CA SER A 108 12.94 -16.51 3.16
C SER A 108 14.05 -17.07 2.28
N GLY A 109 15.20 -17.38 2.87
CA GLY A 109 16.42 -17.73 2.15
C GLY A 109 17.10 -16.52 1.50
N GLN A 110 17.86 -16.78 0.44
CA GLN A 110 18.48 -15.73 -0.38
C GLN A 110 17.45 -15.15 -1.35
N VAL A 111 17.57 -13.85 -1.58
CA VAL A 111 16.68 -13.08 -2.47
C VAL A 111 17.50 -12.09 -3.29
N THR A 112 17.02 -11.79 -4.48
CA THR A 112 17.55 -10.76 -5.36
C THR A 112 16.68 -9.52 -5.26
N SER A 113 17.28 -8.39 -4.90
CA SER A 113 16.63 -7.08 -4.86
C SER A 113 16.16 -6.69 -6.26
N PHE A 114 15.12 -5.85 -6.28
CA PHE A 114 14.64 -5.19 -7.49
C PHE A 114 15.71 -4.27 -8.10
N LYS A 115 15.51 -3.90 -9.36
CA LYS A 115 16.42 -3.04 -10.16
C LYS A 115 15.72 -1.74 -10.55
N PRO A 116 16.45 -0.65 -10.85
CA PRO A 116 15.86 0.59 -11.35
C PRO A 116 14.89 0.35 -12.51
N GLY A 117 13.73 1.00 -12.46
CA GLY A 117 12.64 0.81 -13.41
C GLY A 117 11.67 -0.34 -13.10
N PHE A 118 12.01 -1.22 -12.15
CA PHE A 118 11.15 -2.33 -11.74
C PHE A 118 9.83 -1.83 -11.15
N ARG A 119 8.72 -2.40 -11.60
CA ARG A 119 7.38 -2.05 -11.13
C ARG A 119 6.42 -3.21 -11.21
N MET A 120 5.43 -3.26 -10.32
CA MET A 120 4.40 -4.30 -10.33
C MET A 120 3.13 -3.86 -9.61
N ILE A 121 2.02 -4.53 -9.92
CA ILE A 121 0.73 -4.33 -9.26
C ILE A 121 0.24 -5.63 -8.62
N ALA A 122 -0.11 -5.58 -7.34
CA ALA A 122 -0.83 -6.66 -6.65
C ALA A 122 -2.34 -6.35 -6.61
N GLY A 123 -3.19 -7.37 -6.79
CA GLY A 123 -4.66 -7.18 -6.82
C GLY A 123 -5.20 -6.74 -8.18
N ASN A 124 -6.48 -6.37 -8.24
CA ASN A 124 -7.12 -5.89 -9.47
C ASN A 124 -8.27 -4.94 -9.13
N ALA A 125 -8.18 -3.69 -9.57
CA ALA A 125 -9.19 -2.65 -9.33
C ALA A 125 -10.58 -2.98 -9.91
N ALA A 126 -10.67 -3.87 -10.89
CA ALA A 126 -11.92 -4.27 -11.53
C ALA A 126 -12.60 -5.50 -10.88
N ASN A 127 -11.98 -6.14 -9.89
CA ASN A 127 -12.54 -7.33 -9.25
C ASN A 127 -13.72 -6.98 -8.35
N THR A 128 -14.90 -7.53 -8.66
CA THR A 128 -16.15 -7.30 -7.91
C THR A 128 -16.53 -8.45 -6.98
N GLU A 129 -15.80 -9.58 -7.03
CA GLU A 129 -16.15 -10.81 -6.33
C GLU A 129 -15.03 -11.26 -5.41
N ASP A 130 -15.31 -11.34 -4.11
CA ASP A 130 -14.34 -11.74 -3.08
C ASP A 130 -13.78 -13.16 -3.32
N SER A 131 -14.60 -14.06 -3.89
CA SER A 131 -14.22 -15.45 -4.20
C SER A 131 -13.11 -15.58 -5.26
N LYS A 132 -12.90 -14.54 -6.07
CA LYS A 132 -11.86 -14.48 -7.12
C LYS A 132 -10.52 -13.97 -6.59
N VAL A 133 -10.46 -13.56 -5.33
CA VAL A 133 -9.25 -13.01 -4.70
C VAL A 133 -8.74 -13.99 -3.66
N SER A 134 -7.45 -14.32 -3.74
CA SER A 134 -6.80 -15.10 -2.69
C SER A 134 -6.73 -14.27 -1.42
N LYS A 135 -7.42 -14.72 -0.36
CA LYS A 135 -7.28 -14.14 0.99
C LYS A 135 -5.83 -14.06 1.44
N ALA A 136 -4.98 -15.00 1.03
CA ALA A 136 -3.57 -15.03 1.39
C ALA A 136 -2.76 -13.87 0.80
N ASN A 137 -3.31 -13.15 -0.19
CA ASN A 137 -2.64 -12.04 -0.88
C ASN A 137 -3.25 -10.70 -0.50
N ILE A 138 -4.58 -10.64 -0.38
CA ILE A 138 -5.32 -9.43 -0.06
C ILE A 138 -6.34 -9.78 1.01
N CYS A 139 -6.30 -9.01 2.09
CA CYS A 139 -7.21 -9.24 3.19
C CYS A 139 -7.43 -8.02 4.05
N HIS A 140 -8.46 -8.12 4.88
CA HIS A 140 -8.88 -7.13 5.83
C HIS A 140 -9.17 -7.76 7.18
N ARG A 141 -8.94 -6.98 8.25
CA ARG A 141 -9.31 -7.34 9.61
C ARG A 141 -9.98 -6.16 10.31
N CYS A 142 -11.09 -6.45 10.97
CA CYS A 142 -11.71 -5.53 11.91
C CYS A 142 -10.89 -5.46 13.20
N TRP A 143 -10.45 -4.26 13.57
CA TRP A 143 -9.91 -3.98 14.89
C TRP A 143 -10.98 -3.34 15.75
N ASN A 144 -11.38 -4.02 16.83
CA ASN A 144 -12.35 -3.51 17.80
C ASN A 144 -11.70 -2.64 18.90
N ARG A 145 -10.45 -2.24 18.70
CA ARG A 145 -9.64 -1.42 19.61
C ARG A 145 -9.23 -0.11 18.91
N PRO A 146 -8.99 0.98 19.65
CA PRO A 146 -8.61 2.26 19.08
C PRO A 146 -7.15 2.31 18.61
N ASP A 147 -6.37 1.28 18.89
CA ASP A 147 -4.96 1.13 18.52
C ASP A 147 -4.58 -0.36 18.35
N GLU A 148 -3.39 -0.60 17.80
CA GLU A 148 -2.81 -1.93 17.58
C GLU A 148 -1.89 -2.40 18.72
N ASN A 149 -1.77 -1.68 19.85
CA ASN A 149 -0.83 -2.07 20.92
C ASN A 149 -1.16 -3.46 21.48
N THR A 150 -2.44 -3.81 21.51
CA THR A 150 -2.90 -5.17 21.76
C THR A 150 -3.22 -5.83 20.43
N PHE A 151 -2.33 -6.72 19.99
CA PHE A 151 -2.50 -7.45 18.75
C PHE A 151 -3.80 -8.25 18.74
N VAL A 152 -4.61 -8.08 17.69
CA VAL A 152 -5.87 -8.83 17.50
C VAL A 152 -5.65 -9.87 16.41
N GLY A 153 -5.85 -11.15 16.75
CA GLY A 153 -5.75 -12.28 15.82
C GLY A 153 -4.33 -12.80 15.62
N GLY A 154 -4.04 -13.34 14.43
CA GLY A 154 -2.75 -13.92 14.05
C GLY A 154 -2.03 -13.11 12.97
N ALA A 155 -1.08 -13.74 12.27
CA ALA A 155 -0.41 -13.14 11.12
C ALA A 155 -1.43 -12.54 10.11
N PRO A 156 -1.07 -11.49 9.36
CA PRO A 156 -1.94 -10.95 8.32
C PRO A 156 -2.36 -12.01 7.31
N CYS A 157 -3.59 -11.90 6.81
CA CYS A 157 -4.20 -12.76 5.81
C CYS A 157 -4.41 -14.21 6.26
N THR A 158 -4.65 -14.40 7.56
CA THR A 158 -4.91 -15.70 8.19
C THR A 158 -6.14 -15.64 9.10
N GLY A 159 -6.59 -16.81 9.58
CA GLY A 159 -7.68 -16.89 10.55
C GLY A 159 -8.95 -16.17 10.08
N SER A 160 -9.45 -15.26 10.91
CA SER A 160 -10.69 -14.50 10.73
C SER A 160 -10.60 -13.34 9.73
N ASP A 161 -9.49 -13.20 9.01
CA ASP A 161 -9.39 -12.22 7.93
C ASP A 161 -10.36 -12.54 6.80
N THR A 162 -10.77 -11.49 6.09
CA THR A 162 -11.69 -11.57 4.96
C THR A 162 -11.12 -10.83 3.76
N VAL A 163 -11.52 -11.22 2.54
CA VAL A 163 -11.24 -10.41 1.34
C VAL A 163 -12.14 -9.18 1.33
N GLY A 164 -13.41 -9.34 1.68
CA GLY A 164 -14.35 -8.22 1.81
C GLY A 164 -13.96 -7.30 2.97
N ILE A 165 -14.30 -6.02 2.83
CA ILE A 165 -14.08 -5.02 3.88
C ILE A 165 -15.01 -5.33 5.06
N PRO A 166 -14.50 -5.52 6.30
CA PRO A 166 -15.34 -5.76 7.46
C PRO A 166 -16.25 -4.56 7.73
N ALA A 167 -17.54 -4.83 7.89
CA ALA A 167 -18.58 -3.82 8.08
C ALA A 167 -19.26 -3.90 9.46
N SER A 168 -18.53 -4.28 10.51
CA SER A 168 -19.08 -4.22 11.86
C SER A 168 -19.00 -2.79 12.41
N LYS A 169 -20.07 -2.35 13.07
CA LYS A 169 -20.14 -1.06 13.81
C LYS A 169 -19.25 -1.04 15.06
N ASP A 170 -18.67 -2.19 15.43
CA ASP A 170 -17.69 -2.31 16.51
C ASP A 170 -16.25 -2.19 15.99
N CYS A 171 -16.02 -2.17 14.67
CA CYS A 171 -14.71 -1.88 14.11
C CYS A 171 -14.36 -0.42 14.38
N GLN A 172 -13.35 -0.22 15.21
CA GLN A 172 -12.73 1.08 15.43
C GLN A 172 -11.67 1.37 14.38
N MET A 173 -11.00 0.33 13.88
CA MET A 173 -10.10 0.44 12.74
C MET A 173 -10.29 -0.75 11.80
N ILE A 174 -9.91 -0.58 10.54
CA ILE A 174 -9.87 -1.65 9.55
C ILE A 174 -8.44 -1.76 9.07
N ARG A 175 -7.81 -2.89 9.36
CA ARG A 175 -6.50 -3.22 8.77
C ARG A 175 -6.72 -3.76 7.39
N GLN A 176 -6.00 -3.22 6.42
CA GLN A 176 -5.89 -3.76 5.06
C GLN A 176 -4.47 -4.24 4.86
N THR A 177 -4.32 -5.43 4.29
CA THR A 177 -3.02 -5.99 3.92
C THR A 177 -3.02 -6.34 2.44
N ILE A 178 -1.98 -5.92 1.73
CA ILE A 178 -1.72 -6.28 0.34
C ILE A 178 -0.33 -6.89 0.25
N ILE A 179 -0.26 -8.15 -0.18
CA ILE A 179 0.98 -8.90 -0.35
C ILE A 179 1.25 -9.05 -1.83
N PHE A 180 2.43 -8.61 -2.25
CA PHE A 180 2.86 -8.66 -3.65
C PHE A 180 3.43 -10.04 -4.01
N PRO A 181 3.38 -10.42 -5.30
CA PRO A 181 4.12 -11.56 -5.79
C PRO A 181 5.63 -11.34 -5.60
N HIS A 182 6.37 -12.43 -5.36
CA HIS A 182 7.78 -12.40 -4.94
C HIS A 182 8.69 -13.34 -5.75
N CYS A 183 8.17 -13.89 -6.84
CA CYS A 183 8.93 -14.71 -7.78
C CYS A 183 8.97 -13.98 -9.11
N TRP A 184 10.16 -13.62 -9.57
CA TRP A 184 10.42 -12.85 -10.77
C TRP A 184 10.89 -13.76 -11.92
N ASP A 185 10.49 -13.45 -13.15
CA ASP A 185 10.92 -14.16 -14.36
C ASP A 185 12.43 -14.03 -14.66
N GLY A 186 13.13 -13.14 -13.95
CA GLY A 186 14.57 -12.92 -14.08
C GLY A 186 14.97 -12.06 -15.28
N LYS A 187 14.00 -11.60 -16.07
CA LYS A 187 14.22 -10.91 -17.34
C LYS A 187 13.56 -9.54 -17.39
N ASN A 188 12.26 -9.45 -17.12
CA ASN A 188 11.46 -8.27 -17.41
C ASN A 188 11.27 -7.41 -16.16
N LEU A 189 11.65 -6.14 -16.21
CA LEU A 189 11.44 -5.20 -15.09
C LEU A 189 9.96 -4.79 -14.93
N ASP A 190 9.19 -5.01 -15.98
CA ASP A 190 7.76 -4.74 -16.07
C ASP A 190 7.17 -5.62 -17.18
N SER A 191 5.86 -5.82 -17.17
CA SER A 191 5.09 -6.47 -18.25
C SER A 191 3.94 -5.57 -18.68
N PRO A 192 3.35 -5.75 -19.88
CA PRO A 192 2.25 -4.89 -20.34
C PRO A 192 1.04 -4.81 -19.40
N ASP A 193 0.84 -5.83 -18.57
CA ASP A 193 -0.21 -5.91 -17.54
C ASP A 193 0.30 -5.57 -16.12
N HIS A 194 1.58 -5.21 -16.00
CA HIS A 194 2.32 -4.94 -14.75
C HIS A 194 2.30 -6.09 -13.74
N LYS A 195 2.03 -7.31 -14.20
CA LYS A 195 1.79 -8.49 -13.36
C LYS A 195 2.51 -9.73 -13.86
N SER A 196 2.41 -10.07 -15.14
CA SER A 196 2.84 -11.37 -15.68
C SER A 196 4.33 -11.67 -15.62
N HIS A 197 5.18 -10.66 -15.35
CA HIS A 197 6.61 -10.86 -15.07
C HIS A 197 6.88 -11.31 -13.63
N MET A 198 5.84 -11.36 -12.79
CA MET A 198 5.86 -11.80 -11.41
C MET A 198 4.85 -12.92 -11.16
N ALA A 199 5.18 -13.78 -10.21
CA ALA A 199 4.30 -14.84 -9.72
C ALA A 199 4.32 -14.94 -8.19
N TYR A 200 3.19 -15.40 -7.64
CA TYR A 200 3.16 -15.86 -6.26
C TYR A 200 3.80 -17.25 -6.20
N GLY A 201 4.82 -17.42 -5.36
CA GLY A 201 5.42 -18.72 -5.06
C GLY A 201 4.53 -19.59 -4.17
N GLN A 202 5.04 -20.75 -3.79
CA GLN A 202 4.42 -21.60 -2.77
C GLN A 202 4.38 -20.90 -1.41
N GLY A 203 3.48 -21.37 -0.53
CA GLY A 203 3.20 -20.75 0.76
C GLY A 203 2.08 -19.71 0.68
N SER A 204 1.72 -19.15 1.83
CA SER A 204 0.64 -18.18 1.95
C SER A 204 1.01 -17.09 2.94
N GLY A 205 0.45 -15.89 2.73
CA GLY A 205 0.61 -14.77 3.65
C GLY A 205 2.00 -14.13 3.67
N ALA A 206 2.21 -13.32 4.70
CA ALA A 206 3.38 -12.48 4.93
C ALA A 206 4.53 -13.27 5.58
N THR A 207 5.16 -14.16 4.82
CA THR A 207 6.18 -15.11 5.32
C THR A 207 7.55 -14.96 4.66
N GLY A 208 7.71 -14.00 3.75
CA GLY A 208 8.90 -13.88 2.91
C GLY A 208 8.94 -14.86 1.73
N GLY A 209 7.83 -15.57 1.49
CA GLY A 209 7.60 -16.41 0.33
C GLY A 209 8.23 -17.81 0.39
N GLY A 210 7.61 -18.79 -0.27
CA GLY A 210 8.14 -20.14 -0.43
C GLY A 210 8.92 -20.35 -1.74
N ALA A 211 8.87 -21.57 -2.27
CA ALA A 211 9.52 -21.94 -3.52
C ALA A 211 8.86 -21.24 -4.72
N CYS A 212 9.67 -20.82 -5.68
CA CYS A 212 9.20 -20.17 -6.90
C CYS A 212 8.90 -21.18 -8.02
N PRO A 213 7.89 -20.92 -8.88
CA PRO A 213 7.66 -21.75 -10.05
C PRO A 213 8.82 -21.61 -11.04
N SER A 214 9.02 -22.63 -11.89
CA SER A 214 10.10 -22.63 -12.89
C SER A 214 10.00 -21.49 -13.91
N SER A 215 8.79 -20.96 -14.15
CA SER A 215 8.57 -19.78 -15.00
C SER A 215 9.07 -18.48 -14.38
N HIS A 216 9.23 -18.43 -13.05
CA HIS A 216 9.64 -17.24 -12.30
C HIS A 216 10.72 -17.59 -11.27
N PRO A 217 11.91 -18.03 -11.71
CA PRO A 217 12.86 -18.70 -10.83
C PRO A 217 13.58 -17.76 -9.85
N VAL A 218 13.54 -16.44 -10.05
CA VAL A 218 14.29 -15.49 -9.24
C VAL A 218 13.44 -15.04 -8.05
N LYS A 219 13.84 -15.44 -6.84
CA LYS A 219 13.16 -14.99 -5.62
C LYS A 219 13.53 -13.54 -5.29
N THR A 220 12.54 -12.68 -5.16
CA THR A 220 12.71 -11.30 -4.68
C THR A 220 12.27 -11.18 -3.22
N PRO A 221 12.64 -10.09 -2.51
CA PRO A 221 11.97 -9.77 -1.25
C PRO A 221 10.46 -9.66 -1.47
N GLN A 222 9.67 -10.28 -0.60
CA GLN A 222 8.23 -10.14 -0.60
C GLN A 222 7.86 -8.77 -0.03
N VAL A 223 7.30 -7.92 -0.90
CA VAL A 223 6.75 -6.61 -0.52
C VAL A 223 5.35 -6.83 0.05
N MET A 224 5.05 -6.15 1.17
CA MET A 224 3.71 -6.10 1.72
C MET A 224 3.39 -4.69 2.19
N TYR A 225 2.16 -4.27 1.94
CA TYR A 225 1.58 -3.06 2.49
C TYR A 225 0.66 -3.43 3.63
N GLU A 226 0.72 -2.64 4.70
CA GLU A 226 -0.24 -2.68 5.78
C GLU A 226 -0.78 -1.27 6.02
N LEU A 227 -2.11 -1.12 5.93
CA LEU A 227 -2.81 0.14 6.07
C LEU A 227 -3.80 0.03 7.21
N MET A 228 -3.89 1.10 8.01
CA MET A 228 -4.88 1.22 9.07
C MET A 228 -5.86 2.34 8.78
N TRP A 229 -7.08 1.94 8.40
CA TRP A 229 -8.20 2.84 8.19
C TRP A 229 -8.89 3.16 9.52
N ASP A 230 -8.96 4.43 9.87
CA ASP A 230 -9.52 4.93 11.13
C ASP A 230 -11.04 5.10 11.03
N ALA A 231 -11.78 4.12 11.56
CA ALA A 231 -13.23 4.14 11.63
C ALA A 231 -13.76 4.76 12.95
N ARG A 232 -12.90 5.19 13.88
CA ARG A 232 -13.31 5.69 15.21
C ARG A 232 -14.22 6.91 15.14
N LYS A 233 -14.05 7.74 14.10
CA LYS A 233 -14.84 8.96 13.89
C LYS A 233 -16.11 8.75 13.07
N ILE A 234 -16.43 7.51 12.71
CA ILE A 234 -17.63 7.17 11.94
C ILE A 234 -18.77 6.87 12.91
N ASP A 235 -19.71 7.81 13.02
CA ASP A 235 -20.86 7.63 13.89
C ASP A 235 -21.78 6.51 13.38
N ARG A 236 -22.28 5.67 14.30
CA ARG A 236 -23.17 4.54 14.00
C ARG A 236 -24.49 4.97 13.36
N SER A 237 -24.94 6.18 13.61
CA SER A 237 -26.16 6.78 13.06
C SER A 237 -26.03 7.19 11.59
N TRP A 238 -24.80 7.26 11.06
CA TRP A 238 -24.51 7.60 9.67
C TRP A 238 -24.63 6.39 8.73
N TRP A 239 -24.63 5.19 9.28
CA TRP A 239 -24.61 3.96 8.51
C TRP A 239 -25.92 3.80 7.72
N PRO A 240 -25.83 3.36 6.45
CA PRO A 240 -26.99 2.92 5.68
C PRO A 240 -27.73 1.76 6.36
N ASP A 241 -29.01 1.60 6.04
CA ASP A 241 -29.86 0.53 6.59
C ASP A 241 -29.46 -0.85 6.07
N SER A 242 -28.81 -0.92 4.91
CA SER A 242 -28.33 -2.16 4.30
C SER A 242 -27.03 -1.96 3.50
N GLY A 243 -26.32 -3.07 3.28
CA GLY A 243 -25.06 -3.09 2.54
C GLY A 243 -23.84 -2.69 3.36
N ASN A 244 -22.67 -2.88 2.76
CA ASN A 244 -21.41 -2.42 3.33
C ASN A 244 -21.25 -0.91 3.05
N PRO A 245 -21.07 -0.06 4.07
CA PRO A 245 -20.86 1.37 3.81
C PRO A 245 -19.47 1.68 3.26
N TYR A 246 -18.54 0.72 3.31
CA TYR A 246 -17.17 0.89 2.84
C TYR A 246 -17.01 0.40 1.42
N ALA A 247 -16.35 1.23 0.60
CA ALA A 247 -15.90 0.89 -0.74
C ALA A 247 -14.58 1.60 -1.01
N TYR A 248 -13.78 1.11 -1.95
CA TYR A 248 -12.66 1.86 -2.48
C TYR A 248 -13.12 2.87 -3.52
N SER A 249 -12.21 3.78 -3.90
CA SER A 249 -12.43 4.93 -4.78
C SER A 249 -12.95 4.62 -6.19
N MET A 250 -13.00 3.35 -6.60
CA MET A 250 -13.66 2.86 -7.81
C MET A 250 -15.09 2.33 -7.54
N ASN A 251 -15.67 2.61 -6.37
CA ASN A 251 -16.98 2.16 -5.91
C ASN A 251 -17.16 0.64 -5.87
N ILE A 252 -16.10 -0.08 -5.51
CA ILE A 252 -16.10 -1.53 -5.34
C ILE A 252 -15.56 -1.89 -3.96
N GLY A 253 -16.03 -3.00 -3.40
CA GLY A 253 -15.65 -3.50 -2.08
C GLY A 253 -14.25 -4.12 -2.03
N GLY A 254 -14.05 -5.03 -1.07
CA GLY A 254 -12.73 -5.56 -0.71
C GLY A 254 -11.98 -6.25 -1.85
N ALA A 255 -12.69 -6.94 -2.75
CA ALA A 255 -12.11 -7.59 -3.92
C ALA A 255 -11.31 -6.66 -4.86
N ALA A 256 -11.62 -5.35 -4.88
CA ALA A 256 -10.94 -4.36 -5.71
C ALA A 256 -9.68 -3.76 -5.07
N ALA A 257 -9.34 -4.17 -3.84
CA ALA A 257 -8.10 -3.74 -3.21
C ALA A 257 -6.91 -4.11 -4.10
N HIS A 258 -6.00 -3.15 -4.25
CA HIS A 258 -4.78 -3.33 -5.00
C HIS A 258 -3.71 -2.39 -4.46
N GLY A 259 -2.47 -2.71 -4.79
CA GLY A 259 -1.34 -1.86 -4.51
C GLY A 259 -0.39 -1.84 -5.69
N ASP A 260 0.27 -0.71 -5.85
CA ASP A 260 1.14 -0.42 -6.97
C ASP A 260 2.51 -0.02 -6.43
N TYR A 261 3.54 -0.58 -7.05
CA TYR A 261 4.90 -0.46 -6.59
C TYR A 261 5.80 -0.02 -7.73
N LEU A 262 6.58 1.03 -7.48
CA LEU A 262 7.71 1.44 -8.31
C LEU A 262 8.97 1.46 -7.45
N PHE A 263 9.94 0.62 -7.80
CA PHE A 263 11.20 0.54 -7.06
C PHE A 263 12.04 1.81 -7.20
N GLY A 264 12.61 2.25 -6.08
CA GLY A 264 13.48 3.42 -6.00
C GLY A 264 14.42 3.40 -4.80
N TRP A 265 14.90 2.22 -4.36
CA TRP A 265 15.96 2.20 -3.35
C TRP A 265 17.29 2.66 -3.93
N LYS A 266 18.01 3.50 -3.19
CA LYS A 266 19.28 4.07 -3.63
C LYS A 266 20.38 3.01 -3.75
N GLY A 267 21.00 2.93 -4.92
CA GLY A 267 22.12 2.01 -5.19
C GLY A 267 21.78 0.56 -4.86
N ASN A 268 22.65 -0.13 -4.13
CA ASN A 268 22.45 -1.52 -3.70
C ASN A 268 21.94 -1.66 -2.25
N SER A 269 21.40 -0.58 -1.66
CA SER A 269 21.03 -0.53 -0.23
C SER A 269 20.02 -1.61 0.17
N LEU A 270 18.99 -1.86 -0.64
CA LEU A 270 18.02 -2.93 -0.36
C LEU A 270 18.65 -4.32 -0.40
N GLN A 271 19.50 -4.61 -1.40
CA GLN A 271 20.22 -5.89 -1.48
C GLN A 271 21.10 -6.09 -0.24
N LEU A 272 21.86 -5.07 0.16
CA LEU A 272 22.73 -5.13 1.34
C LEU A 272 21.93 -5.37 2.62
N ALA A 273 20.77 -4.73 2.76
CA ALA A 273 19.85 -4.93 3.88
C ALA A 273 19.32 -6.37 3.92
N MET A 274 18.95 -6.93 2.76
CA MET A 274 18.52 -8.32 2.65
C MET A 274 19.65 -9.27 3.01
N ASP A 275 20.85 -9.10 2.46
CA ASP A 275 22.00 -9.99 2.68
C ASP A 275 22.45 -9.99 4.14
N LYS A 276 22.49 -8.82 4.78
CA LYS A 276 22.83 -8.70 6.21
C LYS A 276 21.69 -9.08 7.15
N ASN A 277 20.52 -9.42 6.62
CA ASN A 277 19.30 -9.73 7.37
C ASN A 277 18.86 -8.61 8.32
N CYS A 278 19.04 -7.34 7.92
CA CYS A 278 18.58 -6.21 8.72
C CYS A 278 17.05 -6.34 8.95
N ASN A 279 16.64 -6.11 10.20
CA ASN A 279 15.27 -6.28 10.66
C ASN A 279 15.10 -5.56 12.02
N LEU A 280 13.90 -5.61 12.60
CA LEU A 280 13.60 -4.98 13.89
C LEU A 280 14.56 -5.35 15.03
N ASN A 281 15.14 -6.55 15.02
CA ASN A 281 16.06 -7.06 16.03
C ASN A 281 17.53 -7.04 15.60
N ARG A 282 17.85 -6.58 14.38
CA ARG A 282 19.22 -6.58 13.85
C ARG A 282 19.56 -5.22 13.25
N ASP A 283 20.70 -4.69 13.69
CA ASP A 283 21.18 -3.37 13.32
C ASP A 283 21.18 -3.14 11.79
N CYS A 284 20.38 -2.17 11.38
CA CYS A 284 20.20 -1.75 10.00
C CYS A 284 21.23 -0.72 9.54
N PRO A 285 21.73 0.18 10.41
CA PRO A 285 22.96 0.93 10.18
C PRO A 285 24.16 0.09 9.70
N ALA A 286 24.36 -1.12 10.22
CA ALA A 286 25.38 -2.04 9.71
C ALA A 286 25.19 -2.42 8.22
N ALA A 287 23.97 -2.30 7.68
CA ALA A 287 23.64 -2.46 6.26
C ALA A 287 23.59 -1.13 5.49
N GLY A 288 24.08 -0.04 6.07
CA GLY A 288 24.09 1.29 5.45
C GLY A 288 22.72 1.96 5.38
N LEU A 289 21.72 1.45 6.12
CA LEU A 289 20.40 2.05 6.18
C LEU A 289 20.33 3.09 7.30
N THR A 290 19.74 4.23 7.00
CA THR A 290 19.60 5.35 7.94
C THR A 290 18.13 5.66 8.16
N PHE A 291 17.72 5.64 9.42
CA PHE A 291 16.40 6.12 9.81
C PHE A 291 16.40 7.64 9.93
N GLN A 292 15.35 8.28 9.42
CA GLN A 292 15.05 9.69 9.69
C GLN A 292 13.93 9.81 10.73
N ALA A 293 13.96 10.91 11.49
CA ALA A 293 12.96 11.18 12.51
C ALA A 293 11.55 11.39 11.90
N PRO A 294 10.46 11.08 12.64
CA PRO A 294 9.09 11.27 12.17
C PRO A 294 8.80 12.62 11.56
N GLU A 295 9.31 13.70 12.15
CA GLU A 295 9.09 15.06 11.68
C GLU A 295 9.65 15.28 10.27
N LYS A 296 10.70 14.56 9.88
CA LYS A 296 11.32 14.67 8.55
C LYS A 296 10.48 13.98 7.48
N TYR A 297 10.14 12.71 7.67
CA TYR A 297 9.36 11.99 6.67
C TYR A 297 7.88 12.41 6.66
N ASN A 298 7.32 12.88 7.78
CA ASN A 298 5.98 13.50 7.80
C ASN A 298 5.93 14.84 7.05
N ALA A 299 7.05 15.56 6.96
CA ALA A 299 7.12 16.83 6.22
C ALA A 299 7.31 16.64 4.71
N CYS A 300 7.70 15.45 4.24
CA CYS A 300 7.83 15.18 2.82
C CYS A 300 6.44 15.01 2.19
N LYS A 301 5.97 16.06 1.52
CA LYS A 301 4.66 16.15 0.87
C LYS A 301 4.83 16.76 -0.52
N ILE A 302 3.97 16.39 -1.46
CA ILE A 302 3.84 17.08 -2.75
C ILE A 302 2.43 17.63 -2.93
N LYS A 303 2.26 18.56 -3.87
CA LYS A 303 0.94 19.03 -4.29
C LYS A 303 0.30 18.01 -5.21
N GLN A 304 -1.04 17.96 -5.19
CA GLN A 304 -1.79 17.22 -6.20
C GLN A 304 -1.42 17.72 -7.61
N GLN A 305 -1.17 16.76 -8.50
CA GLN A 305 -0.99 16.95 -9.93
C GLN A 305 -2.31 16.98 -10.68
N ALA A 306 -3.36 16.35 -10.12
CA ALA A 306 -4.75 16.48 -10.55
C ALA A 306 -5.57 17.17 -9.42
N PRO A 307 -5.49 18.52 -9.29
CA PRO A 307 -6.04 19.23 -8.12
C PRO A 307 -7.54 19.01 -7.97
N GLU A 308 -7.95 18.46 -6.83
CA GLU A 308 -9.32 18.06 -6.54
C GLU A 308 -9.57 18.06 -5.02
N GLU A 309 -10.66 18.71 -4.59
CA GLU A 309 -11.07 18.77 -3.18
C GLU A 309 -11.72 17.46 -2.73
N VAL A 310 -10.90 16.47 -2.42
CA VAL A 310 -11.30 15.10 -2.05
C VAL A 310 -11.51 14.90 -0.54
N ASN A 311 -11.42 15.98 0.25
CA ASN A 311 -11.56 15.95 1.70
C ASN A 311 -12.99 16.30 2.14
N GLY A 312 -13.42 15.80 3.31
CA GLY A 312 -14.77 16.03 3.83
C GLY A 312 -15.85 15.25 3.07
N TRP A 313 -17.10 15.69 3.19
CA TRP A 313 -18.25 15.04 2.54
C TRP A 313 -18.35 15.43 1.06
N LEU A 314 -18.55 14.42 0.22
CA LEU A 314 -18.71 14.50 -1.24
C LEU A 314 -20.08 13.97 -1.64
N LYS A 315 -20.68 14.56 -2.69
CA LYS A 315 -21.97 14.09 -3.25
C LYS A 315 -21.85 12.75 -3.94
N ALA A 316 -20.69 12.46 -4.51
CA ALA A 316 -20.34 11.21 -5.19
C ALA A 316 -18.84 10.94 -5.03
N MET A 317 -18.41 9.69 -5.20
CA MET A 317 -16.98 9.37 -5.30
C MET A 317 -16.40 9.90 -6.63
N PRO A 318 -15.15 10.38 -6.63
CA PRO A 318 -14.53 11.00 -7.80
C PRO A 318 -14.10 9.96 -8.85
N MET A 319 -15.08 9.41 -9.58
CA MET A 319 -14.90 8.42 -10.65
C MET A 319 -15.19 9.04 -12.02
N GLY A 320 -14.18 9.62 -12.67
CA GLY A 320 -14.29 10.25 -13.99
C GLY A 320 -14.71 11.73 -13.98
N GLU A 321 -15.63 12.14 -13.10
CA GLU A 321 -15.95 13.55 -12.86
C GLU A 321 -15.21 14.12 -11.64
N MET A 322 -15.05 15.44 -11.60
CA MET A 322 -14.45 16.13 -10.45
C MET A 322 -15.28 15.96 -9.18
N ALA A 323 -14.62 15.91 -8.02
CA ALA A 323 -15.24 15.81 -6.72
C ALA A 323 -16.15 17.01 -6.46
N ILE A 324 -17.39 16.72 -6.06
CA ILE A 324 -18.39 17.73 -5.71
C ILE A 324 -18.66 17.63 -4.21
N LYS A 325 -18.47 18.73 -3.48
CA LYS A 325 -18.75 18.81 -2.04
C LYS A 325 -20.25 18.63 -1.76
N ALA A 326 -20.59 17.85 -0.74
CA ALA A 326 -21.96 17.64 -0.27
C ALA A 326 -22.43 18.78 0.63
#